data_AF-A0A842R725-F1
#
_entry.id   AF-A0A842R725-F1
#
_cell.length_a   1.000
_cell.length_b   1.000
_cell.length_c   1.000
_cell.angle_alpha   90.00
_cell.angle_beta   90.00
_cell.angle_gamma   90.00
#
_symmetry.space_group_name_H-M   'P 1'
#
loop_
_entity.id
_entity.type
_entity.pdbx_description
1 polymer ?
#
loop_
_entity_poly.entity_id
_entity_poly.type
_entity_poly.pdbx_seq_one_letter_code
_entity_poly.pdbx_strand_id
1 'polypeptide(L)' 'MPGSHGSLTKAGKVRAQTPKVPSKRSKKKIPRVRNYKHYKQRHLLNNYAGQPDSLGAIKARRRRRD' A
#
# COMPACT_ATOMS: atom_id res chain seq x y z
N MET A 1 22.15 -30.52 -15.50
CA MET A 1 22.93 -29.37 -15.00
C MET A 1 22.02 -28.47 -14.18
N PRO A 2 22.33 -28.20 -12.90
CA PRO A 2 21.65 -27.15 -12.16
C PRO A 2 21.89 -25.82 -12.89
N GLY A 3 20.80 -25.12 -13.22
CA GLY A 3 20.77 -23.70 -13.57
C GLY A 3 21.88 -23.18 -14.50
N SER A 4 21.66 -23.26 -15.82
CA SER A 4 22.27 -22.29 -16.75
C SER A 4 21.80 -20.89 -16.35
N HIS A 5 22.57 -20.18 -15.55
CA HIS A 5 22.23 -18.84 -15.04
C HIS A 5 22.19 -17.85 -16.21
N GLY A 6 21.18 -16.97 -16.24
CA GLY A 6 21.17 -15.81 -17.14
C GLY A 6 20.95 -16.05 -18.64
N SER A 7 20.40 -17.17 -19.09
CA SER A 7 20.11 -17.39 -20.51
C SER A 7 18.95 -16.52 -21.03
N LEU A 8 19.01 -16.12 -22.32
CA LEU A 8 17.92 -15.39 -23.02
C LEU A 8 16.57 -16.11 -22.94
N THR A 9 16.59 -17.44 -22.84
CA THR A 9 15.41 -18.29 -22.69
C THR A 9 14.62 -18.07 -21.40
N LYS A 10 15.18 -17.34 -20.42
CA LYS A 10 14.51 -16.98 -19.16
C LYS A 10 13.78 -15.64 -19.22
N ALA A 11 13.92 -14.89 -20.32
CA ALA A 11 13.28 -13.59 -20.49
C ALA A 11 11.75 -13.74 -20.36
N GLY A 12 11.13 -12.85 -19.58
CA GLY A 12 9.67 -12.84 -19.42
C GLY A 12 9.06 -13.97 -18.57
N LYS A 13 9.85 -14.96 -18.09
CA LYS A 13 9.36 -16.11 -17.30
C LYS A 13 8.40 -15.69 -16.18
N VAL A 14 8.83 -14.75 -15.34
CA VAL A 14 8.05 -14.30 -14.17
C VAL A 14 6.76 -13.60 -14.61
N ARG A 15 6.82 -12.79 -15.68
CA ARG A 15 5.65 -12.07 -16.19
C ARG A 15 4.60 -13.00 -16.79
N ALA A 16 5.03 -14.10 -17.42
CA ALA A 16 4.18 -15.14 -17.99
C ALA A 16 3.61 -16.09 -16.93
N GLN A 17 4.40 -16.42 -15.90
CA GLN A 17 3.97 -17.26 -14.78
C GLN A 17 2.96 -16.54 -13.87
N THR A 18 3.02 -15.21 -13.78
CA THR A 18 2.13 -14.44 -12.89
C THR A 18 0.74 -14.27 -13.52
N PRO A 19 -0.35 -14.77 -12.89
CA PRO A 19 -1.70 -14.60 -13.41
C PRO A 19 -2.08 -13.11 -13.49
N LYS A 20 -2.76 -12.71 -14.57
CA LYS A 20 -3.21 -11.32 -14.75
C LYS A 20 -4.51 -11.08 -13.97
N VAL A 21 -4.37 -10.46 -12.80
CA VAL A 21 -5.51 -10.08 -11.96
C VAL A 21 -6.12 -8.77 -12.50
N PRO A 22 -7.44 -8.71 -12.74
CA PRO A 22 -8.09 -7.48 -13.18
C PRO A 22 -8.07 -6.41 -12.08
N SER A 23 -8.05 -5.14 -12.47
CA SER A 23 -8.11 -4.04 -11.52
C SER A 23 -9.48 -3.98 -10.83
N LYS A 24 -9.47 -3.73 -9.50
CA LYS A 24 -10.71 -3.46 -8.77
C LYS A 24 -11.26 -2.09 -9.17
N ARG A 25 -12.54 -2.02 -9.54
CA ARG A 25 -13.22 -0.74 -9.80
C ARG A 25 -13.15 0.14 -8.53
N SER A 26 -12.44 1.25 -8.60
CA SER A 26 -12.28 2.20 -7.50
C SER A 26 -12.57 3.61 -7.98
N LYS A 27 -13.64 4.22 -7.47
CA LYS A 27 -13.98 5.62 -7.75
C LYS A 27 -13.18 6.52 -6.80
N LYS A 28 -12.33 7.39 -7.36
CA LYS A 28 -11.65 8.43 -6.57
C LYS A 28 -12.68 9.47 -6.11
N LYS A 29 -12.58 9.88 -4.84
CA LYS A 29 -13.40 10.97 -4.30
C LYS A 29 -12.83 12.30 -4.77
N ILE A 30 -13.70 13.28 -5.01
CA ILE A 30 -13.29 14.65 -5.32
C ILE A 30 -12.40 15.22 -4.20
N PRO A 31 -11.48 16.16 -4.50
CA PRO A 31 -10.50 16.67 -3.54
C PRO A 31 -11.11 17.16 -2.23
N ARG A 32 -12.22 17.91 -2.28
CA ARG A 32 -12.92 18.43 -1.10
C ARG A 32 -13.33 17.32 -0.13
N VAL A 33 -13.95 16.26 -0.65
CA VAL A 33 -14.41 15.11 0.14
C VAL A 33 -13.23 14.27 0.64
N ARG A 34 -12.21 14.09 -0.20
CA ARG A 34 -10.99 13.36 0.18
C ARG A 34 -10.26 14.06 1.34
N ASN A 35 -10.06 15.37 1.23
CA ASN A 35 -9.36 16.18 2.21
C ASN A 35 -10.12 16.23 3.53
N TYR A 36 -11.44 16.43 3.49
CA TYR A 36 -12.26 16.39 4.70
C TYR A 36 -12.19 15.03 5.42
N LYS A 37 -12.22 13.91 4.68
CA LYS A 37 -12.06 12.57 5.27
C LYS A 37 -10.69 12.38 5.91
N HIS A 38 -9.61 12.87 5.27
CA HIS A 38 -8.28 12.82 5.88
C HIS A 38 -8.18 13.69 7.12
N TYR A 39 -8.75 14.89 7.10
CA TYR A 39 -8.80 15.78 8.25
C TYR A 39 -9.52 15.10 9.43
N LYS A 40 -10.73 14.57 9.20
CA LYS A 40 -11.49 13.83 10.22
C LYS A 40 -10.68 12.66 10.79
N GLN A 41 -10.06 11.85 9.93
CA GLN A 41 -9.29 10.70 10.37
C GLN A 41 -8.08 11.11 11.23
N ARG A 42 -7.34 12.14 10.81
CA ARG A 42 -6.06 12.51 11.43
C ARG A 42 -6.18 13.38 12.67
N HIS A 43 -7.11 14.34 12.64
CA HIS A 43 -7.20 15.37 13.68
C HIS A 43 -8.40 15.17 14.60
N LEU A 44 -9.58 14.82 14.07
CA LEU A 44 -10.76 14.60 14.92
C LEU A 44 -10.71 13.25 15.64
N LEU A 45 -10.34 12.19 14.91
CA LEU A 45 -10.19 10.84 15.46
C LEU A 45 -8.77 10.55 15.95
N ASN A 46 -7.86 11.52 15.87
CA ASN A 46 -6.46 11.39 16.27
C ASN A 46 -5.76 10.16 15.66
N ASN A 47 -6.09 9.69 14.46
CA ASN A 47 -5.39 8.55 13.87
C ASN A 47 -4.13 8.97 13.13
N TYR A 48 -3.12 8.10 13.10
CA TYR A 48 -1.92 8.36 12.32
C TYR A 48 -2.22 8.38 10.81
N ALA A 49 -1.50 9.20 10.06
CA ALA A 49 -1.64 9.27 8.62
C ALA A 49 -1.06 8.01 7.95
N GLY A 50 -1.78 7.45 6.97
CA GLY A 50 -1.30 6.28 6.22
C GLY A 50 -1.90 4.97 6.74
N GLN A 51 -1.12 3.88 6.68
CA GLN A 51 -1.61 2.58 7.12
C GLN A 51 -1.64 2.48 8.66
N PRO A 52 -2.74 1.98 9.24
CA PRO A 52 -2.94 1.93 10.69
C PRO A 52 -1.93 1.03 11.41
N ASP A 53 -1.39 0.02 10.73
CA ASP A 53 -0.44 -0.96 11.28
C ASP A 53 1.01 -0.69 10.87
N SER A 54 1.27 0.45 10.23
CA SER A 54 2.64 0.84 9.91
C SER A 54 3.46 1.09 11.18
N LEU A 55 4.77 0.86 11.12
CA LEU A 55 5.69 1.16 12.24
C LEU A 55 5.55 2.63 12.71
N GLY A 56 5.30 3.56 11.79
CA GLY A 56 5.03 4.96 12.11
C GLY A 56 3.74 5.15 12.93
N ALA A 57 2.66 4.45 12.56
CA ALA A 57 1.41 4.46 13.32
C ALA A 57 1.55 3.85 14.71
N ILE A 58 2.29 2.74 14.84
CA ILE A 58 2.57 2.09 16.12
C ILE A 58 3.36 3.04 17.03
N LYS A 59 4.43 3.67 16.52
CA LYS A 59 5.23 4.64 17.29
C LYS A 59 4.40 5.85 17.72
N ALA A 60 3.58 6.40 16.82
CA ALA A 60 2.70 7.52 17.12
C ALA A 60 1.63 7.20 18.18
N ARG A 61 1.16 5.94 18.22
CA ARG A 61 0.24 5.44 19.24
C ARG A 61 0.94 5.27 20.59
N ARG A 62 2.17 4.76 20.60
CA ARG A 62 2.99 4.60 21.82
C ARG A 62 3.29 5.95 22.48
N ARG A 63 3.77 6.93 21.72
CA ARG A 63 4.08 8.30 22.21
C ARG A 63 2.89 9.01 22.90
N ARG A 64 1.65 8.58 22.62
CA ARG A 64 0.44 9.18 23.20
C ARG A 64 -0.10 8.48 24.43
N ARG A 65 0.51 7.35 24.84
CA ARG A 65 0.16 6.65 26.08
C ARG A 65 0.99 7.11 27.27
N ASP A 66 2.12 7.75 27.00
CA ASP A 66 2.98 8.42 27.98
C ASP A 66 2.47 9.85 28.21
#